data_AF-A0A143Y851-F1
#
_entry.id   AF-A0A143Y851-F1
#
_cell.length_a   1.000
_cell.length_b   1.000
_cell.length_c   1.000
_cell.angle_alpha   90.00
_cell.angle_beta   90.00
_cell.angle_gamma   90.00
#
_symmetry.space_group_name_H-M   'P 1'
#
loop_
_entity.id
_entity.type
_entity.pdbx_description
1 polymer ?
#
loop_
_entity_poly.entity_id
_entity_poly.type
_entity_poly.pdbx_seq_one_letter_code
_entity_poly.pdbx_strand_id
1 'polypeptide(L)'
;MKYIVAKTFKKNGSVAISLDQIPSLFEYSDFLEEKFRRKIEVLILSGETFEALQESWPEYGPISLATNTATFEMEIEEKLKRKG
;
A
#
# COMPACT_ATOMS: atom_id res chain seq x y z
N MET A 1 8.59 -10.89 7.47
CA MET A 1 8.73 -9.98 6.31
C MET A 1 8.20 -8.60 6.67
N LYS A 2 8.66 -7.54 5.99
CA LYS A 2 8.18 -6.17 6.20
C LYS A 2 7.53 -5.68 4.91
N TYR A 3 6.36 -5.09 5.04
CA TYR A 3 5.57 -4.57 3.93
C TYR A 3 5.36 -3.08 4.12
N ILE A 4 5.45 -2.34 3.03
CA ILE A 4 4.94 -0.99 2.92
C ILE A 4 3.49 -1.12 2.48
N VAL A 5 2.58 -0.58 3.28
CA VAL A 5 1.14 -0.61 3.02
C VAL A 5 0.66 0.81 2.75
N ALA A 6 0.22 1.06 1.51
CA ALA A 6 -0.47 2.28 1.14
C ALA A 6 -1.97 2.13 1.42
N LYS A 7 -2.46 2.89 2.39
CA LYS A 7 -3.87 2.95 2.73
C LYS A 7 -4.58 3.86 1.76
N THR A 8 -5.59 3.33 1.07
CA THR A 8 -6.47 4.15 0.26
C THR A 8 -7.67 4.55 1.11
N PHE A 9 -7.97 5.85 1.22
CA PHE A 9 -8.98 6.40 2.15
C PHE A 9 -10.43 5.94 1.91
N LYS A 10 -10.67 5.01 0.98
CA LYS A 10 -11.99 4.46 0.66
C LYS A 10 -12.10 3.03 1.17
N LYS A 11 -13.32 2.50 1.27
CA LYS A 11 -13.65 1.08 1.53
C LYS A 11 -13.04 0.07 0.53
N ASN A 12 -12.17 0.52 -0.37
CA ASN A 12 -11.55 -0.24 -1.45
C ASN A 12 -10.30 -1.01 -1.00
N GLY A 13 -9.94 -0.89 0.29
CA GLY A 13 -8.85 -1.60 0.93
C GLY A 13 -7.49 -0.92 0.72
N SER A 14 -6.43 -1.68 0.92
CA SER A 14 -5.04 -1.17 0.86
C SER A 14 -4.23 -1.93 -0.19
N VAL A 15 -3.03 -1.44 -0.47
CA VAL A 15 -2.04 -2.14 -1.29
C VAL A 15 -0.78 -2.29 -0.47
N ALA A 16 -0.17 -3.47 -0.50
CA ALA A 16 1.11 -3.78 0.12
C ALA A 16 2.16 -4.04 -0.96
N ILE A 17 3.41 -3.70 -0.65
CA ILE A 17 4.60 -4.11 -1.40
C ILE A 17 5.69 -4.45 -0.39
N SER A 18 6.58 -5.38 -0.75
CA SER A 18 7.70 -5.73 0.14
C SER A 18 8.65 -4.54 0.32
N LEU A 19 9.14 -4.33 1.54
CA LEU A 19 10.00 -3.20 1.88
C LEU A 19 11.30 -3.18 1.07
N ASP A 20 11.83 -4.36 0.69
CA ASP A 20 13.04 -4.47 -0.15
C ASP A 20 12.86 -3.95 -1.58
N GLN A 21 11.63 -3.77 -2.05
CA GLN A 21 11.34 -3.22 -3.36
C GLN A 21 11.36 -1.69 -3.38
N ILE A 22 11.43 -1.03 -2.21
CA ILE A 22 11.43 0.42 -2.09
C ILE A 22 12.70 0.87 -1.36
N PRO A 23 13.57 1.67 -2.01
CA PRO A 23 14.84 2.08 -1.42
C PRO A 23 14.70 3.06 -0.24
N SER A 24 13.67 3.90 -0.24
CA SER A 24 13.41 4.88 0.83
C SER A 24 11.92 5.10 1.01
N LEU A 25 11.38 4.82 2.19
CA LEU A 25 9.94 5.00 2.48
C LEU A 25 9.52 6.47 2.38
N PHE A 26 10.32 7.39 2.94
CA PHE A 26 9.94 8.80 3.01
C PHE A 26 9.88 9.42 1.61
N GLU A 27 10.93 9.21 0.81
CA GLU A 27 10.95 9.68 -0.58
C GLU A 27 9.82 9.06 -1.41
N TYR A 28 9.52 7.78 -1.17
CA TYR A 28 8.46 7.10 -1.89
C TYR A 28 7.06 7.57 -1.46
N SER A 29 6.85 7.88 -0.19
CA SER A 29 5.62 8.48 0.31
C SER A 29 5.38 9.84 -0.36
N ASP A 30 6.39 10.72 -0.35
CA ASP A 30 6.32 12.05 -0.99
C ASP A 30 6.04 11.92 -2.50
N PHE A 31 6.69 10.98 -3.17
CA PHE A 31 6.44 10.66 -4.57
C PHE A 31 5.00 10.23 -4.84
N LEU A 32 4.43 9.35 -4.00
CA LEU A 32 3.03 8.90 -4.16
C LEU A 32 2.05 10.06 -3.96
N GLU A 33 2.31 10.94 -2.98
CA GLU A 33 1.46 12.11 -2.74
C GLU A 33 1.50 13.10 -3.91
N GLU A 34 2.69 13.35 -4.47
CA GLU A 34 2.86 14.19 -5.66
C GLU A 34 2.18 13.58 -6.88
N LYS A 35 2.44 12.30 -7.15
CA LYS A 35 1.91 11.55 -8.30
C LYS A 35 0.38 11.54 -8.30
N PHE A 36 -0.22 11.29 -7.15
CA PHE A 36 -1.67 11.18 -7.05
C PHE A 36 -2.37 12.48 -6.64
N ARG A 37 -1.61 13.56 -6.38
CA ARG A 37 -2.10 14.88 -5.96
C ARG A 37 -3.02 14.82 -4.74
N ARG A 38 -2.70 13.95 -3.78
CA ARG A 38 -3.48 13.72 -2.56
C ARG A 38 -2.61 13.03 -1.52
N LYS A 39 -2.92 13.28 -0.24
CA LYS A 39 -2.26 12.60 0.87
C LYS A 39 -2.45 11.09 0.74
N ILE A 40 -1.38 10.32 0.88
CA ILE A 40 -1.40 8.85 0.89
C ILE A 40 -0.78 8.41 2.21
N GLU A 41 -1.57 7.77 3.06
CA GLU A 41 -1.04 7.24 4.32
C GLU A 41 -0.29 5.94 4.02
N VAL A 42 1.00 5.92 4.34
CA VAL A 42 1.88 4.77 4.13
C VAL A 42 2.35 4.24 5.48
N LEU A 43 2.23 2.93 5.67
CA LEU A 43 2.53 2.24 6.92
C LEU A 43 3.60 1.16 6.68
N ILE A 44 4.50 0.94 7.64
CA ILE A 44 5.33 -0.26 7.65
C ILE A 44 4.68 -1.27 8.57
N LEU A 45 4.25 -2.39 8.01
CA LEU A 45 3.68 -3.51 8.76
C LEU A 45 4.59 -4.72 8.63
N SER A 46 4.69 -5.52 9.70
CA SER A 46 5.45 -6.76 9.71
C SER A 46 4.52 -7.96 9.89
N GLY A 47 4.77 -9.01 9.11
CA GLY A 47 4.08 -10.29 9.22
C GLY A 47 5.00 -11.43 8.80
N GLU A 48 4.81 -12.63 9.34
CA GLU A 48 5.60 -13.81 8.93
C GLU A 48 5.30 -14.21 7.48
N THR A 49 4.03 -14.12 7.08
CA THR A 49 3.54 -14.25 5.70
C THR A 49 2.63 -13.06 5.35
N PHE A 50 2.18 -12.98 4.09
CA PHE A 50 1.21 -11.97 3.67
C PHE A 50 -0.18 -12.22 4.27
N GLU A 51 -0.58 -13.48 4.41
CA GLU A 51 -1.83 -13.87 5.06
C GLU A 51 -1.82 -13.46 6.54
N ALA A 52 -0.72 -13.74 7.25
CA ALA A 52 -0.56 -13.32 8.64
C ALA A 52 -0.60 -11.79 8.79
N LEU A 53 -0.11 -11.04 7.80
CA LEU A 53 -0.23 -9.59 7.75
C LEU A 53 -1.70 -9.15 7.67
N GLN A 54 -2.48 -9.76 6.79
CA GLN A 54 -3.90 -9.45 6.61
C GLN A 54 -4.72 -9.78 7.87
N GLU A 55 -4.43 -10.90 8.52
CA GLU A 55 -5.07 -11.30 9.77
C GLU A 55 -4.71 -10.39 10.95
N SER A 56 -3.46 -9.93 11.00
CA SER A 56 -2.98 -9.04 12.07
C SER A 56 -3.54 -7.62 11.95
N TRP A 57 -3.95 -7.21 10.74
CA TRP A 57 -4.38 -5.84 10.45
C TRP A 57 -5.66 -5.78 9.60
N PRO A 58 -6.79 -6.28 10.13
CA PRO A 58 -8.05 -6.35 9.39
C PRO A 58 -8.61 -4.97 8.98
N GLU A 59 -8.26 -3.90 9.69
CA GLU A 59 -8.66 -2.52 9.38
C GLU A 59 -8.09 -1.98 8.07
N TYR A 60 -7.01 -2.58 7.56
CA TYR A 60 -6.42 -2.25 6.27
C TYR A 60 -6.89 -3.20 5.15
N GLY A 61 -7.67 -4.23 5.50
CA GLY A 61 -8.24 -5.20 4.59
C GLY A 61 -9.36 -4.63 3.69
N PRO A 62 -9.54 -5.15 2.46
CA PRO A 62 -8.69 -6.13 1.79
C PRO A 62 -7.36 -5.49 1.32
N ILE A 63 -6.24 -6.11 1.69
CA ILE A 63 -4.90 -5.70 1.25
C ILE A 63 -4.56 -6.50 -0.01
N SER A 64 -4.19 -5.83 -1.10
CA SER A 64 -3.59 -6.49 -2.27
C SER A 64 -2.07 -6.55 -2.13
N LEU A 65 -1.40 -7.60 -2.60
CA LEU A 65 0.06 -7.66 -2.64
C LEU A 65 0.57 -7.35 -4.06
N ALA A 66 1.28 -6.24 -4.21
CA ALA A 66 2.00 -5.92 -5.43
C ALA A 66 3.40 -6.57 -5.42
N THR A 67 3.83 -7.03 -6.59
CA THR A 67 5.13 -7.71 -6.75
C THR A 67 6.27 -6.77 -7.13
N ASN A 68 5.95 -5.52 -7.51
CA ASN A 68 6.91 -4.46 -7.85
C ASN A 68 6.25 -3.07 -7.73
N THR A 69 7.06 -2.02 -7.82
CA THR A 69 6.62 -0.62 -7.68
C THR A 69 5.59 -0.19 -8.73
N ALA A 70 5.74 -0.64 -9.99
CA ALA A 70 4.80 -0.30 -11.05
C ALA A 70 3.39 -0.85 -10.79
N THR A 71 3.29 -2.13 -10.38
CA THR A 71 2.01 -2.75 -10.00
C THR A 71 1.44 -2.09 -8.74
N PHE A 72 2.28 -1.75 -7.76
CA PHE A 72 1.87 -1.09 -6.53
C PHE A 72 1.21 0.27 -6.81
N GLU A 73 1.85 1.10 -7.62
CA GLU A 73 1.33 2.41 -8.01
C GLU A 73 0.03 2.29 -8.82
N MET A 74 -0.05 1.35 -9.76
CA MET A 74 -1.25 1.11 -10.55
C MET A 74 -2.44 0.70 -9.66
N GLU A 75 -2.23 -0.22 -8.73
CA GLU A 75 -3.30 -0.67 -7.82
C GLU A 75 -3.76 0.42 -6.86
N ILE A 76 -2.83 1.24 -6.36
CA ILE A 76 -3.18 2.42 -5.57
C ILE A 76 -4.06 3.35 -6.40
N GLU A 77 -3.68 3.63 -7.64
CA GLU A 77 -4.44 4.48 -8.54
C GLU A 77 -5.86 3.94 -8.78
N GLU A 78 -5.99 2.64 -9.08
CA GLU A 78 -7.26 1.95 -9.27
C GLU A 78 -8.17 2.06 -8.04
N LYS A 79 -7.65 1.71 -6.86
CA LYS A 79 -8.41 1.75 -5.60
C LYS A 79 -8.84 3.16 -5.25
N LEU A 80 -8.06 4.17 -5.59
CA LEU A 80 -8.42 5.55 -5.36
C LEU A 80 -9.46 6.07 -6.38
N LYS A 81 -9.39 5.61 -7.64
CA LYS A 81 -10.34 5.95 -8.71
C LYS A 81 -11.72 5.35 -8.49
N ARG A 82 -11.84 4.12 -7.96
CA ARG A 82 -13.14 3.47 -7.67
C ARG A 82 -14.00 4.37 -6.76
N LYS A 83 -14.92 5.13 -7.37
CA LYS A 83 -16.08 5.77 -6.75
C LYS A 83 -17.21 4.75 -6.87
N GLY A 84 -17.48 4.03 -5.78
CA GLY A 84 -18.81 3.51 -5.49
C GLY A 84 -19.48 4.51 -4.59
#